data_AF-A0A3B0STM8-F1
#
_entry.id   AF-A0A3B0STM8-F1
#
_cell.length_a   1.000
_cell.length_b   1.000
_cell.length_c   1.000
_cell.angle_alpha   90.00
_cell.angle_beta   90.00
_cell.angle_gamma   90.00
#
_symmetry.space_group_name_H-M   'P 1'
#
loop_
_entity.id
_entity.type
_entity.pdbx_description
1 polymer ?
#
loop_
_entity_poly.entity_id
_entity_poly.type
_entity_poly.pdbx_seq_one_letter_code
_entity_poly.pdbx_strand_id
1 'polypeptide(L)'
;EHLPVVINTAKDVTNQIGNTGRTTQTEMAGMLNTLKRIGEVGGDAKKSLEAVAERSGEAVEALAVKAAEIKTRLDEQFNQVETGSKKISTVLKTTTDEIIEALHDTSAKLTTEGSDATSRLRSDLESLEATLANVSSTADKEDERLKALAEDLNRNVLEISENVKLLDNESGEQTAKLAFAMTALEQNSSALKDSLQDGYSVADGLTERVEKLLVALDSTARELDETLPPAFDRVTEKSNSSMMAFGRIAKEAQNAEAAADDIAAKIETSDKAIAEQRAKLDQLRDSGTEASDAVLAKISALAKSLEEVREQNDALAESSGEKLINALLRVKETARQAADHSRETLENAISESADKFEEISEEALNKIIDEKIGSIAPQLEAAVTKAVATTQSTAGHLTDQLTAIEDMTTNLEQRILFAREKAEQSSDENFTRRVALLTESLNSTAIDVTKILSNEVTDTEWAAYLKGDRGIFARRAVRLLDSGEVREILLEYEGSSEFREHVNRYIHDFETMLRGVLSTRDGSAIGVTLLSSDIGKLYVALAQAIERLRN
;
A
#
# COMPACT_ATOMS: atom_id res chain seq x y z
N GLU A 1 -19.35 -48.72 138.70
CA GLU A 1 -19.85 -47.87 137.59
C GLU A 1 -19.10 -48.26 136.31
N HIS A 2 -19.67 -48.03 135.11
CA HIS A 2 -19.14 -48.36 133.77
C HIS A 2 -19.52 -49.71 133.11
N LEU A 3 -20.82 -50.02 133.04
CA LEU A 3 -21.36 -51.03 132.10
C LEU A 3 -22.39 -50.53 131.04
N PRO A 4 -22.82 -49.25 130.94
CA PRO A 4 -23.75 -48.83 129.87
C PRO A 4 -23.07 -48.23 128.63
N VAL A 5 -21.75 -48.03 128.61
CA VAL A 5 -21.06 -47.25 127.55
C VAL A 5 -20.64 -48.11 126.34
N VAL A 6 -20.42 -49.42 126.53
CA VAL A 6 -19.88 -50.32 125.47
C VAL A 6 -20.96 -50.82 124.50
N ILE A 7 -22.23 -50.89 124.93
CA ILE A 7 -23.35 -51.34 124.08
C ILE A 7 -23.88 -50.21 123.18
N ASN A 8 -23.84 -48.95 123.64
CA ASN A 8 -24.24 -47.81 122.81
C ASN A 8 -23.19 -47.48 121.74
N THR A 9 -21.90 -47.61 122.05
CA THR A 9 -20.81 -47.34 121.09
C THR A 9 -20.75 -48.38 119.96
N ALA A 10 -21.01 -49.66 120.22
CA ALA A 10 -21.10 -50.68 119.17
C ALA A 10 -22.31 -50.48 118.22
N LYS A 11 -23.44 -49.97 118.75
CA LYS A 11 -24.64 -49.67 117.97
C LYS A 11 -24.48 -48.39 117.13
N ASP A 12 -23.84 -47.36 117.68
CA ASP A 12 -23.51 -46.14 116.94
C ASP A 12 -22.48 -46.38 115.86
N VAL A 13 -21.43 -47.18 116.11
CA VAL A 13 -20.45 -47.55 115.08
C VAL A 13 -21.11 -48.38 113.96
N THR A 14 -22.05 -49.28 114.28
CA THR A 14 -22.78 -50.05 113.26
C THR A 14 -23.74 -49.18 112.46
N ASN A 15 -24.44 -48.24 113.11
CA ASN A 15 -25.30 -47.27 112.44
C ASN A 15 -24.49 -46.29 111.60
N GLN A 16 -23.30 -45.89 112.04
CA GLN A 16 -22.41 -44.97 111.34
C GLN A 16 -21.74 -45.66 110.14
N ILE A 17 -21.35 -46.93 110.25
CA ILE A 17 -20.89 -47.75 109.11
C ILE A 17 -22.04 -48.02 108.14
N GLY A 18 -23.25 -48.28 108.63
CA GLY A 18 -24.45 -48.46 107.80
C GLY A 18 -24.87 -47.18 107.05
N ASN A 19 -24.81 -46.02 107.72
CA ASN A 19 -25.06 -44.72 107.09
C ASN A 19 -23.93 -44.36 106.12
N THR A 20 -22.67 -44.51 106.50
CA THR A 20 -21.53 -44.24 105.60
C THR A 20 -21.57 -45.16 104.39
N GLY A 21 -21.92 -46.44 104.55
CA GLY A 21 -22.15 -47.37 103.45
C GLY A 21 -23.29 -46.93 102.52
N ARG A 22 -24.42 -46.48 103.07
CA ARG A 22 -25.53 -45.92 102.29
C ARG A 22 -25.16 -44.63 101.57
N THR A 23 -24.44 -43.71 102.22
CA THR A 23 -23.99 -42.45 101.63
C THR A 23 -22.99 -42.71 100.52
N THR A 24 -21.99 -43.57 100.76
CA THR A 24 -21.01 -43.97 99.73
C THR A 24 -21.68 -44.68 98.55
N GLN A 25 -22.70 -45.50 98.81
CA GLN A 25 -23.47 -46.16 97.76
C GLN A 25 -24.32 -45.16 96.95
N THR A 26 -24.84 -44.12 97.60
CA THR A 26 -25.60 -43.05 96.95
C THR A 26 -24.69 -42.13 96.14
N GLU A 27 -23.50 -41.80 96.66
CA GLU A 27 -22.47 -41.05 95.94
C GLU A 27 -21.93 -41.84 94.74
N MET A 28 -21.65 -43.15 94.90
CA MET A 28 -21.28 -44.02 93.77
C MET A 28 -22.38 -44.08 92.72
N ALA A 29 -23.65 -44.15 93.13
CA ALA A 29 -24.77 -44.13 92.19
C ALA A 29 -24.87 -42.78 91.46
N GLY A 30 -24.64 -41.66 92.16
CA GLY A 30 -24.56 -40.33 91.56
C GLY A 30 -23.41 -40.21 90.56
N MET A 31 -22.22 -40.68 90.94
CA MET A 31 -21.03 -40.65 90.10
C MET A 31 -21.18 -41.54 88.86
N LEU A 32 -21.80 -42.72 89.00
CA LEU A 32 -22.19 -43.59 87.88
C LEU A 32 -23.18 -42.89 86.93
N ASN A 33 -24.17 -42.18 87.47
CA ASN A 33 -25.11 -41.42 86.65
C ASN A 33 -24.43 -40.26 85.92
N THR A 34 -23.48 -39.59 86.58
CA THR A 34 -22.73 -38.47 86.00
C THR A 34 -21.83 -38.96 84.87
N LEU A 35 -21.13 -40.09 85.07
CA LEU A 35 -20.33 -40.75 84.04
C LEU A 35 -21.20 -41.21 82.87
N LYS A 36 -22.42 -41.69 83.14
CA LYS A 36 -23.38 -42.08 82.10
C LYS A 36 -23.82 -40.86 81.27
N ARG A 37 -24.12 -39.74 81.92
CA ARG A 37 -24.52 -38.48 81.28
C ARG A 37 -23.38 -37.85 80.46
N ILE A 38 -22.14 -37.92 80.97
CA ILE A 38 -20.93 -37.51 80.21
C ILE A 38 -20.74 -38.42 78.98
N GLY A 39 -20.99 -39.72 79.11
CA GLY A 39 -20.97 -40.66 77.99
C GLY A 39 -22.01 -40.34 76.92
N GLU A 40 -23.23 -39.94 77.32
CA GLU A 40 -24.31 -39.52 76.42
C GLU A 40 -23.97 -38.20 75.70
N VAL A 41 -23.53 -37.17 76.44
CA VAL A 41 -23.12 -35.88 75.86
C VAL A 41 -21.91 -36.03 74.92
N GLY A 42 -20.93 -36.86 75.29
CA GLY A 42 -19.81 -37.19 74.43
C GLY A 42 -20.24 -37.92 73.14
N GLY A 43 -21.27 -38.75 73.22
CA GLY A 43 -21.87 -39.42 72.07
C GLY A 43 -22.58 -38.46 71.12
N ASP A 44 -23.32 -37.49 71.66
CA ASP A 44 -24.05 -36.50 70.86
C ASP A 44 -23.12 -35.44 70.25
N ALA A 45 -22.08 -35.03 70.98
CA ALA A 45 -21.01 -34.17 70.44
C ALA A 45 -20.24 -34.88 69.30
N LYS A 46 -19.96 -36.18 69.45
CA LYS A 46 -19.34 -36.99 68.40
C LYS A 46 -20.23 -37.07 67.16
N LYS A 47 -21.54 -37.33 67.31
CA LYS A 47 -22.49 -37.34 66.18
C LYS A 47 -22.58 -35.99 65.47
N SER A 48 -22.56 -34.89 66.23
CA SER A 48 -22.63 -33.54 65.64
C SER A 48 -21.35 -33.21 64.86
N LEU A 49 -20.18 -33.61 65.37
CA LEU A 49 -18.91 -33.50 64.65
C LEU A 49 -18.87 -34.37 63.39
N GLU A 50 -19.40 -35.59 63.46
CA GLU A 50 -19.52 -36.47 62.29
C GLU A 50 -20.44 -35.86 61.22
N ALA A 51 -21.58 -35.26 61.61
CA ALA A 51 -22.50 -34.59 60.69
C ALA A 51 -21.90 -33.31 60.04
N VAL A 52 -21.10 -32.55 60.79
CA VAL A 52 -20.38 -31.38 60.25
C VAL A 52 -19.27 -31.82 59.28
N ALA A 53 -18.55 -32.87 59.61
CA ALA A 53 -17.54 -33.44 58.73
C ALA A 53 -18.15 -33.96 57.42
N GLU A 54 -19.31 -34.63 57.50
CA GLU A 54 -20.06 -35.13 56.34
C GLU A 54 -20.55 -33.98 55.44
N ARG A 55 -21.21 -32.97 56.00
CA ARG A 55 -21.66 -31.78 55.23
C ARG A 55 -20.52 -30.97 54.63
N SER A 56 -19.39 -30.86 55.34
CA SER A 56 -18.19 -30.22 54.81
C SER A 56 -17.61 -31.01 53.64
N GLY A 57 -17.59 -32.35 53.74
CA GLY A 57 -17.23 -33.24 52.65
C GLY A 57 -18.12 -33.05 51.42
N GLU A 58 -19.43 -33.06 51.59
CA GLU A 58 -20.41 -32.81 50.51
C GLU A 58 -20.23 -31.44 49.85
N ALA A 59 -19.96 -30.39 50.64
CA ALA A 59 -19.73 -29.04 50.12
C ALA A 59 -18.45 -28.95 49.28
N VAL A 60 -17.37 -29.62 49.70
CA VAL A 60 -16.11 -29.69 48.94
C VAL A 60 -16.30 -30.49 47.64
N GLU A 61 -17.04 -31.60 47.69
CA GLU A 61 -17.39 -32.41 46.53
C GLU A 61 -18.19 -31.58 45.50
N ALA A 62 -19.19 -30.83 45.96
CA ALA A 62 -20.00 -29.95 45.12
C ALA A 62 -19.17 -28.82 44.47
N LEU A 63 -18.22 -28.25 45.21
CA LEU A 63 -17.28 -27.25 44.70
C LEU A 63 -16.35 -27.85 43.63
N ALA A 64 -15.85 -29.07 43.85
CA ALA A 64 -15.02 -29.77 42.87
C ALA A 64 -15.78 -30.07 41.57
N VAL A 65 -17.04 -30.50 41.67
CA VAL A 65 -17.90 -30.73 40.49
C VAL A 65 -18.15 -29.43 39.72
N LYS A 66 -18.42 -28.32 40.40
CA LYS A 66 -18.64 -27.02 39.72
C LYS A 66 -17.37 -26.45 39.12
N ALA A 67 -16.22 -26.62 39.77
CA ALA A 67 -14.92 -26.26 39.19
C ALA A 67 -14.62 -27.07 37.92
N ALA A 68 -14.96 -28.37 37.92
CA ALA A 68 -14.82 -29.21 36.74
C ALA A 68 -15.73 -28.76 35.59
N GLU A 69 -17.00 -28.44 35.87
CA GLU A 69 -17.93 -27.89 34.85
C GLU A 69 -17.41 -26.58 34.24
N ILE A 70 -16.88 -25.66 35.07
CA ILE A 70 -16.30 -24.39 34.61
C ILE A 70 -15.11 -24.64 33.70
N LYS A 71 -14.20 -25.56 34.09
CA LYS A 71 -13.05 -25.94 33.28
C LYS A 71 -13.48 -26.48 31.92
N THR A 72 -14.42 -27.42 31.88
CA THR A 72 -14.92 -27.99 30.62
C THR A 72 -15.52 -26.92 29.71
N ARG A 73 -16.29 -25.98 30.28
CA ARG A 73 -16.92 -24.90 29.50
C ARG A 73 -15.89 -23.90 28.95
N LEU A 74 -14.84 -23.61 29.72
CA LEU A 74 -13.70 -22.79 29.28
C LEU A 74 -12.93 -23.48 28.15
N ASP A 75 -12.61 -24.76 28.28
CA ASP A 75 -11.95 -25.54 27.23
C ASP A 75 -12.77 -25.53 25.93
N GLU A 76 -14.09 -25.67 26.02
CA GLU A 76 -14.96 -25.63 24.85
C GLU A 76 -15.01 -24.25 24.18
N GLN A 77 -15.03 -23.17 24.96
CA GLN A 77 -14.93 -21.81 24.41
C GLN A 77 -13.57 -21.53 23.78
N PHE A 78 -12.47 -21.97 24.38
CA PHE A 78 -11.14 -21.83 23.79
C PHE A 78 -11.03 -22.58 22.45
N ASN A 79 -11.57 -23.80 22.39
CA ASN A 79 -11.61 -24.57 21.14
C ASN A 79 -12.45 -23.88 20.06
N GLN A 80 -13.59 -23.26 20.42
CA GLN A 80 -14.40 -22.50 19.46
C GLN A 80 -13.66 -21.27 18.92
N VAL A 81 -12.97 -20.52 19.80
CA VAL A 81 -12.15 -19.36 19.41
C VAL A 81 -10.99 -19.78 18.52
N GLU A 82 -10.28 -20.87 18.85
CA GLU A 82 -9.19 -21.40 18.03
C GLU A 82 -9.70 -21.84 16.65
N THR A 83 -10.85 -22.49 16.60
CA THR A 83 -11.48 -22.93 15.33
C THR A 83 -11.91 -21.74 14.49
N GLY A 84 -12.53 -20.71 15.11
CA GLY A 84 -12.90 -19.46 14.43
C GLY A 84 -11.69 -18.72 13.88
N SER A 85 -10.62 -18.61 14.67
CA SER A 85 -9.35 -18.01 14.25
C SER A 85 -8.70 -18.75 13.08
N LYS A 86 -8.65 -20.10 13.12
CA LYS A 86 -8.18 -20.91 11.99
C LYS A 86 -9.01 -20.70 10.73
N LYS A 87 -10.33 -20.57 10.86
CA LYS A 87 -11.23 -20.31 9.73
C LYS A 87 -11.00 -18.93 9.12
N ILE A 88 -10.85 -17.89 9.95
CA ILE A 88 -10.52 -16.53 9.52
C ILE A 88 -9.15 -16.52 8.81
N SER A 89 -8.13 -17.13 9.41
CA SER A 89 -6.79 -17.25 8.82
C SER A 89 -6.81 -17.95 7.46
N THR A 90 -7.59 -19.03 7.35
CA THR A 90 -7.75 -19.78 6.09
C THR A 90 -8.43 -18.93 5.02
N VAL A 91 -9.54 -18.27 5.36
CA VAL A 91 -10.25 -17.38 4.42
C VAL A 91 -9.33 -16.25 3.98
N LEU A 92 -8.68 -15.54 4.90
CA LEU A 92 -7.72 -14.47 4.58
C LEU A 92 -6.61 -14.94 3.65
N LYS A 93 -6.05 -16.13 3.91
CA LYS A 93 -5.02 -16.71 3.05
C LYS A 93 -5.56 -17.00 1.65
N THR A 94 -6.69 -17.70 1.54
CA THR A 94 -7.30 -18.02 0.25
C THR A 94 -7.66 -16.76 -0.54
N THR A 95 -8.28 -15.76 0.10
CA THR A 95 -8.64 -14.50 -0.57
C THR A 95 -7.39 -13.72 -0.99
N THR A 96 -6.31 -13.75 -0.20
CA THR A 96 -5.04 -13.12 -0.57
C THR A 96 -4.40 -13.82 -1.76
N ASP A 97 -4.38 -15.16 -1.77
CA ASP A 97 -3.85 -15.96 -2.88
C ASP A 97 -4.66 -15.69 -4.18
N GLU A 98 -6.00 -15.65 -4.10
CA GLU A 98 -6.88 -15.31 -5.23
C GLU A 98 -6.65 -13.89 -5.76
N ILE A 99 -6.42 -12.91 -4.89
CA ILE A 99 -6.13 -11.53 -5.30
C ILE A 99 -4.76 -11.43 -5.98
N ILE A 100 -3.74 -12.10 -5.44
CA ILE A 100 -2.40 -12.13 -6.03
C ILE A 100 -2.45 -12.79 -7.41
N GLU A 101 -3.17 -13.91 -7.54
CA GLU A 101 -3.34 -14.60 -8.82
C GLU A 101 -4.07 -13.72 -9.84
N ALA A 102 -5.17 -13.07 -9.44
CA ALA A 102 -5.90 -12.14 -10.30
C ALA A 102 -5.07 -10.92 -10.73
N LEU A 103 -4.24 -10.38 -9.83
CA LEU A 103 -3.33 -9.27 -10.13
C LEU A 103 -2.21 -9.71 -11.09
N HIS A 104 -1.64 -10.89 -10.88
CA HIS A 104 -0.65 -11.46 -11.81
C HIS A 104 -1.25 -11.69 -13.21
N ASP A 105 -2.46 -12.26 -13.30
CA ASP A 105 -3.11 -12.53 -14.59
C ASP A 105 -3.48 -11.23 -15.31
N THR A 106 -3.94 -10.21 -14.56
CA THR A 106 -4.25 -8.88 -15.12
C THR A 106 -2.98 -8.16 -15.58
N SER A 107 -1.89 -8.21 -14.80
CA SER A 107 -0.59 -7.64 -15.18
C SER A 107 -0.01 -8.34 -16.42
N ALA A 108 -0.11 -9.66 -16.50
CA ALA A 108 0.32 -10.45 -17.66
C ALA A 108 -0.47 -10.08 -18.93
N LYS A 109 -1.80 -9.91 -18.82
CA LYS A 109 -2.63 -9.45 -19.94
C LYS A 109 -2.29 -8.02 -20.35
N LEU A 110 -2.15 -7.09 -19.41
CA LEU A 110 -1.78 -5.69 -19.69
C LEU A 110 -0.41 -5.57 -20.36
N THR A 111 0.58 -6.33 -19.90
CA THR A 111 1.91 -6.32 -20.50
C THR A 111 1.90 -6.93 -21.91
N THR A 112 1.14 -7.99 -22.13
CA THR A 112 1.00 -8.61 -23.46
C THR A 112 0.27 -7.69 -24.42
N GLU A 113 -0.90 -7.16 -24.04
CA GLU A 113 -1.68 -6.23 -24.87
C GLU A 113 -0.93 -4.91 -25.10
N GLY A 114 -0.22 -4.40 -24.09
CA GLY A 114 0.62 -3.20 -24.20
C GLY A 114 1.81 -3.42 -25.14
N SER A 115 2.48 -4.57 -25.06
CA SER A 115 3.56 -4.94 -25.98
C SER A 115 3.06 -5.07 -27.41
N ASP A 116 1.92 -5.75 -27.61
CA ASP A 116 1.30 -5.91 -28.93
C ASP A 116 0.86 -4.58 -29.52
N ALA A 117 0.26 -3.70 -28.71
CA ALA A 117 -0.12 -2.35 -29.12
C ALA A 117 1.11 -1.51 -29.51
N THR A 118 2.19 -1.58 -28.73
CA THR A 118 3.45 -0.86 -29.01
C THR A 118 4.11 -1.38 -30.29
N SER A 119 4.12 -2.70 -30.49
CA SER A 119 4.67 -3.34 -31.70
C SER A 119 3.88 -2.93 -32.96
N ARG A 120 2.54 -2.91 -32.88
CA ARG A 120 1.69 -2.43 -33.98
C ARG A 120 1.90 -0.94 -34.26
N LEU A 121 1.90 -0.09 -33.23
CA LEU A 121 2.17 1.34 -33.39
C LEU A 121 3.54 1.60 -34.02
N ARG A 122 4.57 0.83 -33.63
CA ARG A 122 5.89 0.92 -34.23
C ARG A 122 5.87 0.52 -35.71
N SER A 123 5.21 -0.58 -36.04
CA SER A 123 5.04 -1.02 -37.43
C SER A 123 4.28 0.02 -38.27
N ASP A 124 3.23 0.61 -37.71
CA ASP A 124 2.44 1.65 -38.38
C ASP A 124 3.26 2.93 -38.58
N LEU A 125 4.06 3.33 -37.59
CA LEU A 125 4.98 4.47 -37.70
C LEU A 125 6.08 4.24 -38.74
N GLU A 126 6.67 3.04 -38.79
CA GLU A 126 7.66 2.67 -39.81
C GLU A 126 7.03 2.70 -41.22
N SER A 127 5.78 2.26 -41.36
CA SER A 127 5.02 2.35 -42.63
C SER A 127 4.70 3.81 -43.00
N LEU A 128 4.31 4.63 -42.03
CA LEU A 128 4.05 6.05 -42.22
C LEU A 128 5.32 6.80 -42.62
N GLU A 129 6.45 6.51 -41.98
CA GLU A 129 7.73 7.13 -42.30
C GLU A 129 8.20 6.75 -43.72
N ALA A 130 8.02 5.48 -44.11
CA ALA A 130 8.31 5.03 -45.47
C ALA A 130 7.40 5.70 -46.52
N THR A 131 6.11 5.86 -46.24
CA THR A 131 5.19 6.56 -47.14
C THR A 131 5.50 8.05 -47.23
N LEU A 132 5.84 8.70 -46.12
CA LEU A 132 6.24 10.10 -46.10
C LEU A 132 7.55 10.35 -46.87
N ALA A 133 8.54 9.46 -46.70
CA ALA A 133 9.79 9.52 -47.46
C ALA A 133 9.55 9.36 -48.98
N ASN A 134 8.65 8.47 -49.38
CA ASN A 134 8.28 8.30 -50.79
C ASN A 134 7.55 9.53 -51.35
N VAL A 135 6.65 10.14 -50.57
CA VAL A 135 5.96 11.38 -50.95
C VAL A 135 6.96 12.53 -51.08
N SER A 136 7.88 12.69 -50.12
CA SER A 136 8.93 13.72 -50.20
C SER A 136 9.81 13.53 -51.44
N SER A 137 10.27 12.31 -51.72
CA SER A 137 11.08 12.04 -52.91
C SER A 137 10.32 12.30 -54.22
N THR A 138 9.00 12.05 -54.23
CA THR A 138 8.15 12.34 -55.39
C THR A 138 7.98 13.85 -55.55
N ALA A 139 7.75 14.59 -54.46
CA ALA A 139 7.65 16.04 -54.47
C ALA A 139 8.96 16.71 -54.93
N ASP A 140 10.12 16.23 -54.48
CA ASP A 140 11.42 16.73 -54.91
C ASP A 140 11.64 16.53 -56.43
N LYS A 141 11.28 15.34 -56.94
CA LYS A 141 11.35 15.04 -58.39
C LYS A 141 10.41 15.93 -59.20
N GLU A 142 9.21 16.20 -58.70
CA GLU A 142 8.27 17.11 -59.37
C GLU A 142 8.75 18.56 -59.32
N ASP A 143 9.38 19.03 -58.23
CA ASP A 143 9.98 20.36 -58.17
C ASP A 143 11.14 20.53 -59.16
N GLU A 144 12.04 19.54 -59.25
CA GLU A 144 13.09 19.51 -60.28
C GLU A 144 12.50 19.55 -61.69
N ARG A 145 11.42 18.78 -61.92
CA ARG A 145 10.76 18.72 -63.22
C ARG A 145 10.06 20.05 -63.57
N LEU A 146 9.41 20.70 -62.62
CA LEU A 146 8.77 22.00 -62.80
C LEU A 146 9.81 23.09 -63.07
N LYS A 147 10.97 23.07 -62.39
CA LYS A 147 12.10 23.96 -62.68
C LYS A 147 12.63 23.75 -64.10
N ALA A 148 12.86 22.51 -64.50
CA ALA A 148 13.31 22.20 -65.87
C ALA A 148 12.30 22.64 -66.93
N LEU A 149 11.00 22.45 -66.68
CA LEU A 149 9.94 22.92 -67.56
C LEU A 149 9.90 24.46 -67.63
N ALA A 150 10.07 25.15 -66.51
CA ALA A 150 10.11 26.61 -66.48
C ALA A 150 11.31 27.17 -67.24
N GLU A 151 12.49 26.55 -67.11
CA GLU A 151 13.68 26.90 -67.91
C GLU A 151 13.48 26.66 -69.40
N ASP A 152 12.86 25.53 -69.77
CA ASP A 152 12.54 25.19 -71.16
C ASP A 152 11.55 26.21 -71.76
N LEU A 153 10.50 26.54 -71.02
CA LEU A 153 9.51 27.53 -71.42
C LEU A 153 10.15 28.91 -71.60
N ASN A 154 11.01 29.34 -70.66
CA ASN A 154 11.71 30.61 -70.75
C ASN A 154 12.64 30.65 -71.97
N ARG A 155 13.37 29.57 -72.25
CA ARG A 155 14.20 29.45 -73.45
C ARG A 155 13.38 29.53 -74.73
N ASN A 156 12.25 28.82 -74.79
CA ASN A 156 11.35 28.85 -75.94
C ASN A 156 10.73 30.24 -76.15
N VAL A 157 10.37 30.95 -75.08
CA VAL A 157 9.86 32.33 -75.14
C VAL A 157 10.93 33.28 -75.67
N LEU A 158 12.18 33.15 -75.21
CA LEU A 158 13.31 33.95 -75.73
C LEU A 158 13.56 33.67 -77.22
N GLU A 159 13.57 32.40 -77.63
CA GLU A 159 13.76 32.00 -79.03
C GLU A 159 12.62 32.53 -79.93
N ILE A 160 11.37 32.46 -79.48
CA ILE A 160 10.22 33.04 -80.20
C ILE A 160 10.37 34.56 -80.30
N SER A 161 10.75 35.24 -79.23
CA SER A 161 10.92 36.70 -79.21
C SER A 161 12.04 37.16 -80.16
N GLU A 162 13.14 36.40 -80.24
CA GLU A 162 14.24 36.65 -81.19
C GLU A 162 13.81 36.40 -82.64
N ASN A 163 13.10 35.29 -82.91
CA ASN A 163 12.56 34.99 -84.24
C ASN A 163 11.54 36.05 -84.70
N VAL A 164 10.70 36.56 -83.80
CA VAL A 164 9.77 37.67 -84.10
C VAL A 164 10.52 38.95 -84.44
N LYS A 165 11.63 39.27 -83.75
CA LYS A 165 12.47 40.43 -84.10
C LYS A 165 13.17 40.27 -85.45
N LEU A 166 13.65 39.07 -85.77
CA LEU A 166 14.24 38.78 -87.08
C LEU A 166 13.20 38.94 -88.19
N LEU A 167 11.98 38.42 -87.98
CA LEU A 167 10.89 38.54 -88.94
C LEU A 167 10.45 40.00 -89.14
N ASP A 168 10.37 40.80 -88.07
CA ASP A 168 10.03 42.24 -88.14
C ASP A 168 11.07 43.05 -88.92
N ASN A 169 12.37 42.79 -88.69
CA ASN A 169 13.45 43.43 -89.44
C ASN A 169 13.45 43.02 -90.92
N GLU A 170 13.29 41.73 -91.22
CA GLU A 170 13.29 41.20 -92.58
C GLU A 170 12.05 41.67 -93.37
N SER A 171 10.89 41.74 -92.71
CA SER A 171 9.66 42.33 -93.27
C SER A 171 9.78 43.84 -93.51
N GLY A 172 10.44 44.56 -92.60
CA GLY A 172 10.74 45.99 -92.76
C GLY A 172 11.67 46.25 -93.95
N GLU A 173 12.73 45.44 -94.12
CA GLU A 173 13.66 45.56 -95.24
C GLU A 173 12.98 45.23 -96.58
N GLN A 174 12.14 44.18 -96.63
CA GLN A 174 11.37 43.86 -97.83
C GLN A 174 10.35 44.95 -98.18
N THR A 175 9.65 45.51 -97.18
CA THR A 175 8.69 46.59 -97.39
C THR A 175 9.38 47.87 -97.89
N ALA A 176 10.59 48.17 -97.39
CA ALA A 176 11.41 49.28 -97.88
C ALA A 176 11.90 49.06 -99.32
N LYS A 177 12.35 47.84 -99.67
CA LYS A 177 12.71 47.48 -101.05
C LYS A 177 11.50 47.58 -102.00
N LEU A 178 10.31 47.18 -101.55
CA LEU A 178 9.07 47.29 -102.32
C LEU A 178 8.66 48.76 -102.55
N ALA A 179 8.76 49.61 -101.52
CA ALA A 179 8.51 51.04 -101.63
C ALA A 179 9.52 51.73 -102.56
N PHE A 180 10.79 51.32 -102.51
CA PHE A 180 11.83 51.80 -103.43
C PHE A 180 11.54 51.37 -104.88
N ALA A 181 11.12 50.12 -105.09
CA ALA A 181 10.71 49.61 -106.38
C ALA A 181 9.47 50.33 -106.93
N MET A 182 8.47 50.62 -106.09
CA MET A 182 7.28 51.40 -106.48
C MET A 182 7.65 52.85 -106.84
N THR A 183 8.53 53.49 -106.07
CA THR A 183 9.00 54.86 -106.36
C THR A 183 9.82 54.90 -107.65
N ALA A 184 10.67 53.90 -107.89
CA ALA A 184 11.42 53.75 -109.14
C ALA A 184 10.47 53.53 -110.32
N LEU A 185 9.38 52.77 -110.14
CA LEU A 185 8.36 52.56 -111.17
C LEU A 185 7.61 53.86 -111.51
N GLU A 186 7.28 54.66 -110.51
CA GLU A 186 6.57 55.94 -110.65
C GLU A 186 7.46 57.00 -111.33
N GLN A 187 8.75 57.07 -110.96
CA GLN A 187 9.74 57.91 -111.66
C GLN A 187 9.95 57.47 -113.11
N ASN A 188 10.02 56.16 -113.38
CA ASN A 188 10.18 55.64 -114.74
C ASN A 188 8.91 55.85 -115.58
N SER A 189 7.73 55.85 -114.96
CA SER A 189 6.45 56.19 -115.59
C SER A 189 6.34 57.69 -115.93
N SER A 190 6.80 58.56 -115.04
CA SER A 190 6.89 60.01 -115.31
C SER A 190 7.93 60.33 -116.40
N ALA A 191 9.09 59.68 -116.36
CA ALA A 191 10.12 59.81 -117.40
C ALA A 191 9.65 59.26 -118.75
N LEU A 192 8.81 58.20 -118.76
CA LEU A 192 8.17 57.68 -119.96
C LEU A 192 7.14 58.66 -120.53
N LYS A 193 6.37 59.33 -119.67
CA LYS A 193 5.39 60.35 -120.06
C LYS A 193 6.05 61.60 -120.67
N ASP A 194 7.17 62.05 -120.11
CA ASP A 194 7.95 63.18 -120.65
C ASP A 194 8.70 62.78 -121.95
N SER A 195 9.22 61.55 -122.02
CA SER A 195 9.89 61.03 -123.24
C SER A 195 8.92 60.65 -124.37
N LEU A 196 7.62 60.46 -124.10
CA LEU A 196 6.57 60.27 -125.11
C LEU A 196 6.12 61.57 -125.76
N GLN A 197 6.43 62.72 -125.14
CA GLN A 197 6.15 64.05 -125.69
C GLN A 197 7.24 64.52 -126.67
N ASP A 198 8.47 64.02 -126.54
CA ASP A 198 9.60 64.30 -127.44
C ASP A 198 9.96 63.06 -128.29
N GLY A 199 9.06 62.69 -129.19
CA GLY A 199 9.24 61.55 -130.10
C GLY A 199 9.84 61.94 -131.45
N TYR A 200 11.14 61.72 -131.66
CA TYR A 200 11.74 61.34 -132.96
C TYR A 200 13.09 60.60 -132.77
N SER A 201 13.04 59.28 -132.53
CA SER A 201 14.00 58.22 -132.98
C SER A 201 13.93 56.97 -132.07
N VAL A 202 12.88 56.15 -132.23
CA VAL A 202 12.61 54.96 -131.38
C VAL A 202 12.52 53.69 -132.23
N ALA A 203 13.65 52.99 -132.41
CA ALA A 203 13.64 51.61 -132.91
C ALA A 203 14.70 50.70 -132.26
N ASP A 204 15.79 51.24 -131.70
CA ASP A 204 16.89 50.42 -131.15
C ASP A 204 16.80 50.20 -129.62
N GLY A 205 16.21 51.13 -128.87
CA GLY A 205 16.15 51.08 -127.40
C GLY A 205 15.04 50.20 -126.78
N LEU A 206 14.11 49.69 -127.59
CA LEU A 206 12.98 48.88 -127.09
C LEU A 206 13.42 47.44 -126.78
N THR A 207 14.33 46.86 -127.57
CA THR A 207 14.85 45.51 -127.38
C THR A 207 15.69 45.38 -126.11
N GLU A 208 16.59 46.34 -125.87
CA GLU A 208 17.49 46.33 -124.70
C GLU A 208 16.73 46.43 -123.36
N ARG A 209 15.62 47.17 -123.34
CA ARG A 209 14.79 47.32 -122.14
C ARG A 209 13.96 46.08 -121.85
N VAL A 210 13.46 45.40 -122.87
CA VAL A 210 12.73 44.13 -122.71
C VAL A 210 13.68 43.02 -122.26
N GLU A 211 14.93 42.97 -122.75
CA GLU A 211 15.94 42.04 -122.26
C GLU A 211 16.28 42.27 -120.77
N LYS A 212 16.50 43.52 -120.36
CA LYS A 212 16.77 43.85 -118.95
C LYS A 212 15.61 43.48 -118.02
N LEU A 213 14.38 43.63 -118.47
CA LEU A 213 13.19 43.29 -117.69
C LEU A 213 13.00 41.77 -117.59
N LEU A 214 13.29 41.02 -118.65
CA LEU A 214 13.28 39.55 -118.62
C LEU A 214 14.38 38.99 -117.72
N VAL A 215 15.57 39.59 -117.70
CA VAL A 215 16.67 39.20 -116.80
C VAL A 215 16.31 39.47 -115.34
N ALA A 216 15.70 40.62 -115.04
CA ALA A 216 15.24 40.92 -113.68
C ALA A 216 14.13 39.97 -113.23
N LEU A 217 13.17 39.67 -114.12
CA LEU A 217 12.08 38.73 -113.84
C LEU A 217 12.60 37.31 -113.59
N ASP A 218 13.54 36.84 -114.42
CA ASP A 218 14.21 35.52 -114.27
C ASP A 218 14.98 35.44 -112.95
N SER A 219 15.67 36.51 -112.55
CA SER A 219 16.35 36.59 -111.26
C SER A 219 15.38 36.49 -110.08
N THR A 220 14.26 37.23 -110.10
CA THR A 220 13.25 37.14 -109.04
C THR A 220 12.51 35.81 -109.02
N ALA A 221 12.24 35.22 -110.19
CA ALA A 221 11.63 33.90 -110.27
C ALA A 221 12.56 32.84 -109.66
N ARG A 222 13.86 32.93 -109.95
CA ARG A 222 14.88 32.02 -109.41
C ARG A 222 15.11 32.22 -107.92
N GLU A 223 15.11 33.45 -107.44
CA GLU A 223 15.22 33.76 -106.00
C GLU A 223 14.00 33.23 -105.23
N LEU A 224 12.79 33.33 -105.80
CA LEU A 224 11.59 32.72 -105.21
C LEU A 224 11.67 31.18 -105.21
N ASP A 225 12.14 30.57 -106.31
CA ASP A 225 12.26 29.11 -106.42
C ASP A 225 13.33 28.54 -105.46
N GLU A 226 14.40 29.29 -105.18
CA GLU A 226 15.48 28.88 -104.27
C GLU A 226 15.17 29.14 -102.79
N THR A 227 14.38 30.18 -102.44
CA THR A 227 14.20 30.62 -101.04
C THR A 227 12.91 30.13 -100.37
N LEU A 228 11.82 29.94 -101.12
CA LEU A 228 10.54 29.51 -100.56
C LEU A 228 10.56 28.07 -100.01
N PRO A 229 11.11 27.06 -100.73
CA PRO A 229 11.15 25.68 -100.23
C PRO A 229 11.85 25.53 -98.86
N PRO A 230 13.07 26.05 -98.62
CA PRO A 230 13.72 25.92 -97.31
C PRO A 230 13.04 26.74 -96.20
N ALA A 231 12.26 27.77 -96.52
CA ALA A 231 11.42 28.46 -95.54
C ALA A 231 10.24 27.60 -95.10
N PHE A 232 9.55 26.94 -96.06
CA PHE A 232 8.46 26.01 -95.76
C PHE A 232 8.93 24.76 -95.00
N ASP A 233 10.12 24.23 -95.32
CA ASP A 233 10.70 23.09 -94.60
C ASP A 233 10.95 23.44 -93.12
N ARG A 234 11.53 24.62 -92.84
CA ARG A 234 11.77 25.09 -91.46
C ARG A 234 10.50 25.28 -90.66
N VAL A 235 9.45 25.85 -91.27
CA VAL A 235 8.14 26.01 -90.62
C VAL A 235 7.52 24.64 -90.32
N THR A 236 7.61 23.70 -91.26
CA THR A 236 7.10 22.33 -91.09
C THR A 236 7.85 21.58 -89.98
N GLU A 237 9.17 21.71 -89.93
CA GLU A 237 10.01 21.10 -88.89
C GLU A 237 9.72 21.67 -87.49
N LYS A 238 9.57 22.99 -87.36
CA LYS A 238 9.23 23.63 -86.08
C LYS A 238 7.81 23.25 -85.65
N SER A 239 6.86 23.16 -86.58
CA SER A 239 5.48 22.70 -86.31
C SER A 239 5.46 21.26 -85.79
N ASN A 240 6.19 20.35 -86.45
CA ASN A 240 6.30 18.95 -86.01
C ASN A 240 6.95 18.83 -84.61
N SER A 241 8.02 19.60 -84.37
CA SER A 241 8.68 19.65 -83.06
C SER A 241 7.75 20.16 -81.96
N SER A 242 6.93 21.17 -82.27
CA SER A 242 5.93 21.71 -81.35
C SER A 242 4.82 20.68 -81.04
N MET A 243 4.31 19.96 -82.06
CA MET A 243 3.36 18.86 -81.86
C MET A 243 3.91 17.74 -80.97
N MET A 244 5.20 17.38 -81.11
CA MET A 244 5.83 16.40 -80.22
C MET A 244 5.99 16.91 -78.78
N ALA A 245 6.24 18.20 -78.59
CA ALA A 245 6.29 18.81 -77.25
C ALA A 245 4.91 18.80 -76.58
N PHE A 246 3.84 19.18 -77.31
CA PHE A 246 2.47 19.11 -76.81
C PHE A 246 2.05 17.67 -76.48
N GLY A 247 2.44 16.69 -77.28
CA GLY A 247 2.19 15.27 -76.97
C GLY A 247 2.87 14.80 -75.68
N ARG A 248 4.08 15.30 -75.39
CA ARG A 248 4.78 15.01 -74.12
C ARG A 248 4.11 15.68 -72.92
N ILE A 249 3.68 16.94 -73.06
CA ILE A 249 2.94 17.65 -72.01
C ILE A 249 1.61 16.95 -71.70
N ALA A 250 0.86 16.56 -72.73
CA ALA A 250 -0.41 15.84 -72.55
C ALA A 250 -0.21 14.50 -71.83
N LYS A 251 0.83 13.75 -72.18
CA LYS A 251 1.16 12.50 -71.50
C LYS A 251 1.56 12.73 -70.04
N GLU A 252 2.25 13.83 -69.75
CA GLU A 252 2.62 14.14 -68.39
C GLU A 252 1.45 14.59 -67.53
N ALA A 253 0.55 15.40 -68.09
CA ALA A 253 -0.69 15.78 -67.42
C ALA A 253 -1.51 14.53 -67.05
N GLN A 254 -1.56 13.52 -67.94
CA GLN A 254 -2.25 12.26 -67.68
C GLN A 254 -1.58 11.43 -66.56
N ASN A 255 -0.24 11.42 -66.49
CA ASN A 255 0.48 10.77 -65.40
C ASN A 255 0.24 11.48 -64.05
N ALA A 256 0.21 12.81 -64.05
CA ALA A 256 -0.06 13.61 -62.86
C ALA A 256 -1.50 13.39 -62.36
N GLU A 257 -2.48 13.30 -63.26
CA GLU A 257 -3.87 12.96 -62.92
C GLU A 257 -3.95 11.57 -62.26
N ALA A 258 -3.30 10.55 -62.85
CA ALA A 258 -3.26 9.20 -62.27
C ALA A 258 -2.57 9.16 -60.88
N ALA A 259 -1.51 9.95 -60.68
CA ALA A 259 -0.83 10.05 -59.39
C ALA A 259 -1.72 10.75 -58.34
N ALA A 260 -2.46 11.79 -58.74
CA ALA A 260 -3.42 12.47 -57.87
C ALA A 260 -4.56 11.53 -57.43
N ASP A 261 -5.06 10.68 -58.33
CA ASP A 261 -6.07 9.67 -58.01
C ASP A 261 -5.53 8.61 -57.03
N ASP A 262 -4.29 8.13 -57.20
CA ASP A 262 -3.66 7.19 -56.25
C ASP A 262 -3.47 7.81 -54.86
N ILE A 263 -3.06 9.08 -54.80
CA ILE A 263 -2.94 9.83 -53.55
C ILE A 263 -4.32 9.98 -52.88
N ALA A 264 -5.36 10.34 -53.63
CA ALA A 264 -6.71 10.48 -53.11
C ALA A 264 -7.24 9.15 -52.54
N ALA A 265 -7.00 8.03 -53.24
CA ALA A 265 -7.37 6.70 -52.77
C ALA A 265 -6.64 6.32 -51.47
N LYS A 266 -5.33 6.62 -51.38
CA LYS A 266 -4.56 6.39 -50.16
C LYS A 266 -5.05 7.23 -48.98
N ILE A 267 -5.36 8.51 -49.21
CA ILE A 267 -5.95 9.37 -48.18
C ILE A 267 -7.28 8.78 -47.68
N GLU A 268 -8.15 8.29 -48.57
CA GLU A 268 -9.40 7.64 -48.17
C GLU A 268 -9.15 6.38 -47.31
N THR A 269 -8.13 5.57 -47.64
CA THR A 269 -7.77 4.41 -46.82
C THR A 269 -7.20 4.80 -45.45
N SER A 270 -6.39 5.86 -45.38
CA SER A 270 -5.88 6.39 -44.12
C SER A 270 -7.00 6.94 -43.24
N ASP A 271 -7.97 7.65 -43.81
CA ASP A 271 -9.14 8.15 -43.06
C ASP A 271 -9.96 7.00 -42.47
N LYS A 272 -10.15 5.90 -43.22
CA LYS A 272 -10.79 4.69 -42.69
C LYS A 272 -10.01 4.07 -41.55
N ALA A 273 -8.69 3.94 -41.68
CA ALA A 273 -7.83 3.40 -40.61
C ALA A 273 -7.87 4.27 -39.35
N ILE A 274 -7.85 5.60 -39.50
CA ILE A 274 -7.97 6.56 -38.40
C ILE A 274 -9.35 6.44 -37.72
N ALA A 275 -10.43 6.28 -38.49
CA ALA A 275 -11.77 6.08 -37.95
C ALA A 275 -11.87 4.78 -37.15
N GLU A 276 -11.31 3.68 -37.64
CA GLU A 276 -11.23 2.41 -36.91
C GLU A 276 -10.41 2.52 -35.63
N GLN A 277 -9.30 3.24 -35.67
CA GLN A 277 -8.45 3.46 -34.50
C GLN A 277 -9.17 4.29 -33.42
N ARG A 278 -9.92 5.33 -33.81
CA ARG A 278 -10.77 6.11 -32.90
C ARG A 278 -11.83 5.23 -32.25
N ALA A 279 -12.53 4.39 -33.02
CA ALA A 279 -13.53 3.48 -32.48
C ALA A 279 -12.95 2.49 -31.45
N LYS A 280 -11.73 1.96 -31.72
CA LYS A 280 -11.04 1.10 -30.74
C LYS A 280 -10.59 1.85 -29.49
N LEU A 281 -10.16 3.11 -29.61
CA LEU A 281 -9.82 3.95 -28.47
C LEU A 281 -11.05 4.24 -27.60
N ASP A 282 -12.20 4.51 -28.22
CA ASP A 282 -13.46 4.68 -27.49
C ASP A 282 -13.86 3.39 -26.76
N GLN A 283 -13.74 2.23 -27.41
CA GLN A 283 -14.01 0.94 -26.78
C GLN A 283 -13.08 0.66 -25.59
N LEU A 284 -11.79 1.01 -25.71
CA LEU A 284 -10.80 0.84 -24.65
C LEU A 284 -11.08 1.80 -23.47
N ARG A 285 -11.53 3.02 -23.76
CA ARG A 285 -12.00 3.97 -22.75
C ARG A 285 -13.19 3.42 -21.98
N ASP A 286 -14.20 2.91 -22.70
CA ASP A 286 -15.41 2.36 -22.10
C ASP A 286 -15.11 1.13 -21.23
N SER A 287 -14.26 0.22 -21.73
CA SER A 287 -13.79 -0.95 -20.98
C SER A 287 -12.98 -0.55 -19.74
N GLY A 288 -12.16 0.49 -19.84
CA GLY A 288 -11.41 1.05 -18.71
C GLY A 288 -12.31 1.68 -17.65
N THR A 289 -13.38 2.36 -18.04
CA THR A 289 -14.40 2.86 -17.10
C THR A 289 -15.17 1.71 -16.44
N GLU A 290 -15.61 0.69 -17.18
CA GLU A 290 -16.29 -0.47 -16.59
C GLU A 290 -15.39 -1.22 -15.59
N ALA A 291 -14.11 -1.40 -15.93
CA ALA A 291 -13.13 -2.01 -15.03
C ALA A 291 -12.94 -1.17 -13.75
N SER A 292 -12.85 0.15 -13.89
CA SER A 292 -12.72 1.08 -12.75
C SER A 292 -13.96 1.05 -11.85
N ASP A 293 -15.16 1.05 -12.43
CA ASP A 293 -16.41 0.93 -11.68
C ASP A 293 -16.52 -0.41 -10.96
N ALA A 294 -16.09 -1.51 -11.60
CA ALA A 294 -16.04 -2.83 -10.97
C ALA A 294 -15.06 -2.86 -9.77
N VAL A 295 -13.91 -2.19 -9.89
CA VAL A 295 -12.95 -2.06 -8.79
C VAL A 295 -13.53 -1.23 -7.65
N LEU A 296 -14.14 -0.09 -7.94
CA LEU A 296 -14.81 0.76 -6.93
C LEU A 296 -15.93 -0.01 -6.22
N ALA A 297 -16.72 -0.79 -6.95
CA ALA A 297 -17.75 -1.65 -6.36
C ALA A 297 -17.17 -2.70 -5.41
N LYS A 298 -16.05 -3.35 -5.79
CA LYS A 298 -15.34 -4.30 -4.92
C LYS A 298 -14.76 -3.62 -3.67
N ILE A 299 -14.17 -2.43 -3.80
CA ILE A 299 -13.67 -1.66 -2.66
C ILE A 299 -14.81 -1.30 -1.71
N SER A 300 -15.95 -0.86 -2.23
CA SER A 300 -17.13 -0.56 -1.40
C SER A 300 -17.67 -1.81 -0.70
N ALA A 301 -17.66 -2.97 -1.36
CA ALA A 301 -18.06 -4.24 -0.75
C ALA A 301 -17.10 -4.65 0.37
N LEU A 302 -15.80 -4.48 0.17
CA LEU A 302 -14.78 -4.74 1.18
C LEU A 302 -14.93 -3.80 2.38
N ALA A 303 -15.16 -2.51 2.15
CA ALA A 303 -15.40 -1.53 3.21
C ALA A 303 -16.63 -1.90 4.05
N LYS A 304 -17.71 -2.37 3.40
CA LYS A 304 -18.91 -2.85 4.10
C LYS A 304 -18.62 -4.11 4.92
N SER A 305 -17.89 -5.07 4.37
CA SER A 305 -17.49 -6.28 5.09
C SER A 305 -16.61 -5.96 6.31
N LEU A 306 -15.70 -5.00 6.19
CA LEU A 306 -14.89 -4.50 7.30
C LEU A 306 -15.73 -3.87 8.41
N GLU A 307 -16.75 -3.09 8.06
CA GLU A 307 -17.66 -2.51 9.04
C GLU A 307 -18.52 -3.60 9.72
N GLU A 308 -19.01 -4.60 8.98
CA GLU A 308 -19.72 -5.75 9.54
C GLU A 308 -18.82 -6.55 10.51
N VAL A 309 -17.56 -6.78 10.16
CA VAL A 309 -16.58 -7.44 11.05
C VAL A 309 -16.34 -6.62 12.31
N ARG A 310 -16.23 -5.30 12.18
CA ARG A 310 -16.03 -4.39 13.31
C ARG A 310 -17.24 -4.40 14.24
N GLU A 311 -18.46 -4.31 13.70
CA GLU A 311 -19.71 -4.37 14.47
C GLU A 311 -19.86 -5.72 15.19
N GLN A 312 -19.52 -6.83 14.53
CA GLN A 312 -19.49 -8.15 15.15
C GLN A 312 -18.46 -8.24 16.27
N ASN A 313 -17.30 -7.62 16.11
CA ASN A 313 -16.24 -7.62 17.12
C ASN A 313 -16.62 -6.76 18.34
N ASP A 314 -17.22 -5.59 18.13
CA ASP A 314 -17.74 -4.73 19.19
C ASP A 314 -18.85 -5.45 19.97
N ALA A 315 -19.81 -6.07 19.27
CA ALA A 315 -20.87 -6.88 19.90
C ALA A 315 -20.32 -8.10 20.65
N LEU A 316 -19.26 -8.73 20.14
CA LEU A 316 -18.59 -9.82 20.82
C LEU A 316 -17.88 -9.34 22.09
N ALA A 317 -17.17 -8.21 22.02
CA ALA A 317 -16.49 -7.61 23.17
C ALA A 317 -17.47 -7.22 24.27
N GLU A 318 -18.59 -6.60 23.91
CA GLU A 318 -19.64 -6.20 24.85
C GLU A 318 -20.32 -7.43 25.48
N SER A 319 -20.73 -8.42 24.68
CA SER A 319 -21.37 -9.63 25.22
C SER A 319 -20.42 -10.49 26.06
N SER A 320 -19.13 -10.51 25.72
CA SER A 320 -18.11 -11.23 26.48
C SER A 320 -17.82 -10.51 27.80
N GLY A 321 -17.75 -9.18 27.78
CA GLY A 321 -17.61 -8.34 28.98
C GLY A 321 -18.77 -8.54 29.95
N GLU A 322 -20.01 -8.43 29.47
CA GLU A 322 -21.21 -8.63 30.30
C GLU A 322 -21.30 -10.05 30.88
N LYS A 323 -20.99 -11.08 30.07
CA LYS A 323 -20.99 -12.48 30.55
C LYS A 323 -19.91 -12.73 31.58
N LEU A 324 -18.71 -12.17 31.39
CA LEU A 324 -17.60 -12.30 32.34
C LEU A 324 -17.93 -11.58 33.66
N ILE A 325 -18.48 -10.36 33.58
CA ILE A 325 -18.92 -9.60 34.75
C ILE A 325 -20.03 -10.34 35.51
N ASN A 326 -21.04 -10.86 34.80
CA ASN A 326 -22.11 -11.65 35.44
C ASN A 326 -21.58 -12.95 36.07
N ALA A 327 -20.66 -13.64 35.42
CA ALA A 327 -20.01 -14.82 35.98
C ALA A 327 -19.22 -14.48 37.25
N LEU A 328 -18.44 -13.39 37.24
CA LEU A 328 -17.68 -12.92 38.39
C LEU A 328 -18.57 -12.46 39.54
N LEU A 329 -19.67 -11.74 39.26
CA LEU A 329 -20.65 -11.33 40.26
C LEU A 329 -21.32 -12.54 40.91
N ARG A 330 -21.66 -13.57 40.12
CA ARG A 330 -22.29 -14.79 40.61
C ARG A 330 -21.33 -15.64 41.44
N VAL A 331 -20.05 -15.72 41.06
CA VAL A 331 -19.01 -16.34 41.89
C VAL A 331 -18.85 -15.59 43.20
N LYS A 332 -18.75 -14.25 43.16
CA LYS A 332 -18.64 -13.40 44.36
C LYS A 332 -19.85 -13.56 45.29
N GLU A 333 -21.06 -13.56 44.77
CA GLU A 333 -22.28 -13.70 45.57
C GLU A 333 -22.40 -15.10 46.18
N THR A 334 -22.07 -16.15 45.42
CA THR A 334 -22.07 -17.53 45.94
C THR A 334 -21.00 -17.71 47.02
N ALA A 335 -19.81 -17.12 46.84
CA ALA A 335 -18.76 -17.14 47.85
C ALA A 335 -19.17 -16.37 49.12
N ARG A 336 -19.88 -15.24 48.97
CA ARG A 336 -20.42 -14.47 50.10
C ARG A 336 -21.50 -15.24 50.85
N GLN A 337 -22.46 -15.84 50.14
CA GLN A 337 -23.50 -16.67 50.75
C GLN A 337 -22.91 -17.89 51.48
N ALA A 338 -21.90 -18.55 50.90
CA ALA A 338 -21.21 -19.64 51.58
C ALA A 338 -20.49 -19.17 52.85
N ALA A 339 -19.85 -17.99 52.82
CA ALA A 339 -19.20 -17.41 53.98
C ALA A 339 -20.19 -16.97 55.07
N ASP A 340 -21.29 -16.32 54.70
CA ASP A 340 -22.35 -15.88 55.62
C ASP A 340 -23.07 -17.09 56.24
N HIS A 341 -23.40 -18.12 55.45
CA HIS A 341 -24.00 -19.35 55.95
C HIS A 341 -23.05 -20.12 56.90
N SER A 342 -21.76 -20.15 56.58
CA SER A 342 -20.75 -20.76 57.45
C SER A 342 -20.60 -19.99 58.78
N ARG A 343 -20.62 -18.65 58.73
CA ARG A 343 -20.58 -17.78 59.91
C ARG A 343 -21.83 -17.94 60.78
N GLU A 344 -23.03 -17.94 60.18
CA GLU A 344 -24.29 -18.16 60.87
C GLU A 344 -24.35 -19.55 61.53
N THR A 345 -23.87 -20.58 60.83
CA THR A 345 -23.82 -21.95 61.37
C THR A 345 -22.84 -22.05 62.54
N LEU A 346 -21.68 -21.39 62.45
CA LEU A 346 -20.71 -21.32 63.54
C LEU A 346 -21.25 -20.54 64.74
N GLU A 347 -21.93 -19.41 64.51
CA GLU A 347 -22.50 -18.57 65.56
C GLU A 347 -23.63 -19.30 66.29
N ASN A 348 -24.52 -19.98 65.56
CA ASN A 348 -25.56 -20.83 66.15
C ASN A 348 -24.98 -22.03 66.92
N ALA A 349 -23.95 -22.70 66.38
CA ALA A 349 -23.32 -23.82 67.08
C ALA A 349 -22.57 -23.38 68.34
N ILE A 350 -21.93 -22.20 68.32
CA ILE A 350 -21.27 -21.61 69.48
C ILE A 350 -22.31 -21.17 70.52
N SER A 351 -23.40 -20.52 70.11
CA SER A 351 -24.47 -20.09 71.02
C SER A 351 -25.19 -21.29 71.65
N GLU A 352 -25.54 -22.32 70.87
CA GLU A 352 -26.18 -23.54 71.40
C GLU A 352 -25.24 -24.29 72.36
N SER A 353 -23.94 -24.30 72.06
CA SER A 353 -22.93 -24.88 72.95
C SER A 353 -22.70 -24.03 74.20
N ALA A 354 -22.79 -22.70 74.10
CA ALA A 354 -22.67 -21.76 75.21
C ALA A 354 -23.89 -21.82 76.14
N ASP A 355 -25.11 -21.85 75.60
CA ASP A 355 -26.35 -21.99 76.38
C ASP A 355 -26.37 -23.32 77.13
N LYS A 356 -25.99 -24.42 76.46
CA LYS A 356 -25.84 -25.74 77.13
C LYS A 356 -24.71 -25.72 78.16
N PHE A 357 -23.63 -24.98 77.93
CA PHE A 357 -22.51 -24.88 78.88
C PHE A 357 -22.87 -24.00 80.10
N GLU A 358 -23.64 -22.94 79.91
CA GLU A 358 -24.13 -22.04 80.96
C GLU A 358 -25.17 -22.76 81.83
N GLU A 359 -26.13 -23.47 81.24
CA GLU A 359 -27.12 -24.28 81.95
C GLU A 359 -26.45 -25.41 82.78
N ILE A 360 -25.41 -26.06 82.22
CA ILE A 360 -24.64 -27.10 82.91
C ILE A 360 -23.68 -26.49 83.96
N SER A 361 -23.10 -25.32 83.72
CA SER A 361 -22.23 -24.62 84.69
C SER A 361 -23.02 -24.06 85.86
N GLU A 362 -24.21 -23.49 85.66
CA GLU A 362 -25.03 -22.92 86.73
C GLU A 362 -25.56 -24.00 87.68
N GLU A 363 -25.91 -25.19 87.16
CA GLU A 363 -26.32 -26.35 87.96
C GLU A 363 -25.13 -27.03 88.69
N ALA A 364 -23.93 -27.02 88.08
CA ALA A 364 -22.73 -27.61 88.67
C ALA A 364 -22.01 -26.67 89.67
N LEU A 365 -21.91 -25.37 89.40
CA LEU A 365 -21.26 -24.40 90.30
C LEU A 365 -22.08 -24.17 91.57
N ASN A 366 -23.41 -24.07 91.48
CA ASN A 366 -24.27 -23.91 92.67
C ASN A 366 -24.20 -25.10 93.63
N LYS A 367 -23.88 -26.31 93.13
CA LYS A 367 -23.75 -27.52 93.95
C LYS A 367 -22.33 -27.73 94.50
N ILE A 368 -21.30 -27.25 93.79
CA ILE A 368 -19.89 -27.35 94.21
C ILE A 368 -19.51 -26.29 95.25
N ILE A 369 -20.16 -25.12 95.23
CA ILE A 369 -19.92 -24.03 96.21
C ILE A 369 -20.40 -24.43 97.62
N ASP A 370 -21.48 -25.20 97.74
CA ASP A 370 -21.98 -25.70 99.03
C ASP A 370 -21.16 -26.88 99.60
N GLU A 371 -20.35 -27.57 98.79
CA GLU A 371 -19.76 -28.86 99.16
C GLU A 371 -18.22 -28.86 99.31
N LYS A 372 -17.48 -27.84 98.85
CA LYS A 372 -16.00 -27.88 98.89
C LYS A 372 -15.29 -26.59 99.29
N ILE A 373 -15.22 -26.35 100.61
CA ILE A 373 -14.16 -25.53 101.26
C ILE A 373 -13.12 -26.39 102.01
N GLY A 374 -13.10 -27.72 101.80
CA GLY A 374 -12.27 -28.64 102.61
C GLY A 374 -11.01 -29.25 101.98
N SER A 375 -10.79 -29.20 100.65
CA SER A 375 -9.84 -30.17 100.04
C SER A 375 -8.84 -29.65 98.99
N ILE A 376 -8.59 -28.34 98.87
CA ILE A 376 -7.74 -27.79 97.80
C ILE A 376 -6.45 -27.21 98.38
N ALA A 377 -5.47 -28.07 98.62
CA ALA A 377 -4.08 -27.66 98.87
C ALA A 377 -3.05 -28.52 98.10
N PRO A 378 -3.23 -29.84 97.88
CA PRO A 378 -2.22 -30.63 97.18
C PRO A 378 -2.40 -30.75 95.65
N GLN A 379 -3.51 -30.28 95.06
CA GLN A 379 -3.84 -30.52 93.64
C GLN A 379 -3.51 -29.36 92.69
N LEU A 380 -3.16 -28.18 93.23
CA LEU A 380 -2.87 -26.99 92.43
C LEU A 380 -1.44 -27.00 91.82
N GLU A 381 -0.50 -27.70 92.46
CA GLU A 381 0.92 -27.72 92.05
C GLU A 381 1.18 -28.59 90.80
N ALA A 382 0.35 -29.61 90.55
CA ALA A 382 0.47 -30.48 89.38
C ALA A 382 -0.18 -29.89 88.10
N ALA A 383 -1.19 -29.02 88.25
CA ALA A 383 -1.93 -28.43 87.13
C ALA A 383 -1.19 -27.26 86.48
N VAL A 384 -0.45 -26.47 87.27
CA VAL A 384 0.31 -25.30 86.78
C VAL A 384 1.48 -25.71 85.88
N THR A 385 2.13 -26.85 86.17
CA THR A 385 3.26 -27.36 85.36
C THR A 385 2.82 -27.85 83.97
N LYS A 386 1.58 -28.34 83.82
CA LYS A 386 1.04 -28.84 82.55
C LYS A 386 0.50 -27.70 81.65
N ALA A 387 -0.04 -26.65 82.25
CA ALA A 387 -0.58 -25.49 81.53
C ALA A 387 0.51 -24.60 80.89
N VAL A 388 1.70 -24.50 81.53
CA VAL A 388 2.84 -23.74 80.98
C VAL A 388 3.44 -24.44 79.74
N ALA A 389 3.51 -25.77 79.74
CA ALA A 389 4.06 -26.55 78.62
C ALA A 389 3.20 -26.47 77.35
N THR A 390 1.87 -26.44 77.48
CA THR A 390 0.96 -26.36 76.32
C THR A 390 0.93 -24.95 75.72
N THR A 391 1.06 -23.90 76.54
CA THR A 391 1.11 -22.51 76.07
C THR A 391 2.40 -22.20 75.29
N GLN A 392 3.52 -22.81 75.66
CA GLN A 392 4.80 -22.67 74.92
C GLN A 392 4.79 -23.37 73.55
N SER A 393 4.06 -24.47 73.39
CA SER A 393 3.96 -25.19 72.10
C SER A 393 3.08 -24.46 71.09
N THR A 394 1.98 -23.83 71.52
CA THR A 394 1.09 -23.06 70.64
C THR A 394 1.72 -21.74 70.19
N ALA A 395 2.54 -21.10 71.04
CA ALA A 395 3.32 -19.92 70.65
C ALA A 395 4.40 -20.25 69.59
N GLY A 396 4.99 -21.46 69.64
CA GLY A 396 5.90 -21.96 68.60
C GLY A 396 5.23 -22.09 67.24
N HIS A 397 4.07 -22.76 67.18
CA HIS A 397 3.32 -22.93 65.92
C HIS A 397 2.81 -21.61 65.31
N LEU A 398 2.45 -20.62 66.13
CA LEU A 398 2.04 -19.31 65.64
C LEU A 398 3.23 -18.50 65.09
N THR A 399 4.41 -18.65 65.70
CA THR A 399 5.65 -18.06 65.20
C THR A 399 6.07 -18.70 63.87
N ASP A 400 5.99 -20.03 63.76
CA ASP A 400 6.28 -20.76 62.52
C ASP A 400 5.33 -20.36 61.38
N GLN A 401 4.03 -20.15 61.66
CA GLN A 401 3.06 -19.70 60.66
C GLN A 401 3.29 -18.24 60.22
N LEU A 402 3.70 -17.35 61.14
CA LEU A 402 4.04 -15.98 60.78
C LEU A 402 5.33 -15.90 59.95
N THR A 403 6.31 -16.76 60.25
CA THR A 403 7.56 -16.87 59.48
C THR A 403 7.29 -17.41 58.07
N ALA A 404 6.38 -18.38 57.94
CA ALA A 404 5.96 -18.91 56.64
C ALA A 404 5.22 -17.87 55.76
N ILE A 405 4.45 -16.96 56.38
CA ILE A 405 3.78 -15.86 55.67
C ILE A 405 4.78 -14.78 55.25
N GLU A 406 5.77 -14.48 56.09
CA GLU A 406 6.86 -13.54 55.78
C GLU A 406 7.74 -14.05 54.62
N ASP A 407 8.08 -15.35 54.61
CA ASP A 407 8.80 -16.00 53.51
C ASP A 407 8.00 -15.98 52.20
N MET A 408 6.69 -16.20 52.27
CA MET A 408 5.82 -16.18 51.09
C MET A 408 5.65 -14.77 50.52
N THR A 409 5.62 -13.75 51.39
CA THR A 409 5.56 -12.33 51.00
C THR A 409 6.87 -11.88 50.37
N THR A 410 8.01 -12.28 50.95
CA THR A 410 9.35 -12.03 50.40
C THR A 410 9.54 -12.71 49.04
N ASN A 411 9.04 -13.94 48.88
CA ASN A 411 9.07 -14.66 47.60
C ASN A 411 8.18 -13.98 46.55
N LEU A 412 7.02 -13.46 46.95
CA LEU A 412 6.12 -12.73 46.07
C LEU A 412 6.75 -11.41 45.59
N GLU A 413 7.38 -10.64 46.48
CA GLU A 413 8.09 -9.40 46.14
C GLU A 413 9.28 -9.66 45.21
N GLN A 414 10.06 -10.71 45.47
CA GLN A 414 11.15 -11.15 44.58
C GLN A 414 10.63 -11.53 43.18
N ARG A 415 9.48 -12.23 43.10
CA ARG A 415 8.87 -12.59 41.81
C ARG A 415 8.30 -11.38 41.07
N ILE A 416 7.76 -10.38 41.78
CA ILE A 416 7.26 -9.14 41.18
C ILE A 416 8.43 -8.30 40.63
N LEU A 417 9.53 -8.17 41.39
CA LEU A 417 10.74 -7.48 40.93
C LEU A 417 11.35 -8.19 39.71
N PHE A 418 11.47 -9.52 39.75
CA PHE A 418 11.98 -10.31 38.63
C PHE A 418 11.08 -10.21 37.38
N ALA A 419 9.76 -10.20 37.54
CA ALA A 419 8.83 -10.04 36.42
C ALA A 419 8.92 -8.64 35.80
N ARG A 420 9.13 -7.60 36.63
CA ARG A 420 9.29 -6.21 36.18
C ARG A 420 10.62 -6.00 35.45
N GLU A 421 11.71 -6.52 36.00
CA GLU A 421 13.04 -6.43 35.39
C GLU A 421 13.10 -7.21 34.06
N LYS A 422 12.46 -8.38 33.97
CA LYS A 422 12.36 -9.15 32.72
C LYS A 422 11.50 -8.47 31.65
N ALA A 423 10.47 -7.71 32.05
CA ALA A 423 9.65 -6.93 31.12
C ALA A 423 10.39 -5.69 30.59
N GLU A 424 11.14 -4.99 31.44
CA GLU A 424 12.00 -3.86 31.02
C GLU A 424 13.15 -4.33 30.11
N GLN A 425 13.86 -5.41 30.47
CA GLN A 425 14.95 -5.96 29.64
C GLN A 425 14.45 -6.44 28.26
N SER A 426 13.29 -7.11 28.20
CA SER A 426 12.73 -7.56 26.93
C SER A 426 12.27 -6.40 26.04
N SER A 427 11.81 -5.29 26.62
CA SER A 427 11.44 -4.09 25.88
C SER A 427 12.67 -3.38 25.30
N ASP A 428 13.71 -3.21 26.11
CA ASP A 428 14.93 -2.48 25.72
C ASP A 428 15.79 -3.25 24.71
N GLU A 429 15.89 -4.58 24.83
CA GLU A 429 16.57 -5.44 23.84
C GLU A 429 15.87 -5.41 22.48
N ASN A 430 14.53 -5.48 22.48
CA ASN A 430 13.74 -5.41 21.25
C ASN A 430 13.81 -4.04 20.59
N PHE A 431 13.82 -2.96 21.39
CA PHE A 431 14.00 -1.59 20.91
C PHE A 431 15.37 -1.41 20.24
N THR A 432 16.44 -1.84 20.91
CA THR A 432 17.82 -1.72 20.40
C THR A 432 17.99 -2.48 19.09
N ARG A 433 17.45 -3.70 19.00
CA ARG A 433 17.51 -4.51 17.78
C ARG A 433 16.73 -3.89 16.62
N ARG A 434 15.56 -3.31 16.91
CA ARG A 434 14.71 -2.67 15.90
C ARG A 434 15.31 -1.37 15.37
N VAL A 435 15.89 -0.55 16.24
CA VAL A 435 16.61 0.68 15.86
C VAL A 435 17.85 0.33 15.02
N ALA A 436 18.57 -0.74 15.36
CA ALA A 436 19.72 -1.20 14.56
C ALA A 436 19.31 -1.61 13.14
N LEU A 437 18.26 -2.42 12.99
CA LEU A 437 17.75 -2.87 11.68
C LEU A 437 17.23 -1.70 10.83
N LEU A 438 16.49 -0.76 11.43
CA LEU A 438 15.99 0.42 10.73
C LEU A 438 17.14 1.36 10.32
N THR A 439 18.18 1.48 11.14
CA THR A 439 19.38 2.27 10.80
C THR A 439 20.14 1.65 9.64
N GLU A 440 20.21 0.31 9.59
CA GLU A 440 20.82 -0.40 8.47
C GLU A 440 20.01 -0.26 7.18
N SER A 441 18.68 -0.37 7.24
CA SER A 441 17.77 -0.12 6.11
C SER A 441 17.93 1.31 5.58
N LEU A 442 17.92 2.32 6.46
CA LEU A 442 18.09 3.72 6.08
C LEU A 442 19.44 4.00 5.43
N ASN A 443 20.53 3.41 5.94
CA ASN A 443 21.84 3.57 5.31
C ASN A 443 21.89 2.91 3.94
N SER A 444 21.26 1.74 3.76
CA SER A 444 21.14 1.09 2.45
C SER A 444 20.37 1.96 1.47
N THR A 445 19.20 2.44 1.86
CA THR A 445 18.38 3.27 0.98
C THR A 445 19.02 4.64 0.70
N ALA A 446 19.80 5.20 1.64
CA ALA A 446 20.60 6.40 1.37
C ALA A 446 21.67 6.17 0.28
N ILE A 447 22.26 4.97 0.24
CA ILE A 447 23.21 4.58 -0.83
C ILE A 447 22.49 4.52 -2.17
N ASP A 448 21.32 3.87 -2.21
CA ASP A 448 20.52 3.71 -3.44
C ASP A 448 20.08 5.08 -3.99
N VAL A 449 19.58 5.97 -3.11
CA VAL A 449 19.23 7.36 -3.47
C VAL A 449 20.45 8.12 -3.98
N THR A 450 21.62 7.98 -3.34
CA THR A 450 22.86 8.66 -3.79
C THR A 450 23.32 8.15 -5.15
N LYS A 451 23.21 6.84 -5.40
CA LYS A 451 23.62 6.20 -6.65
C LYS A 451 22.79 6.65 -7.85
N ILE A 452 21.49 6.86 -7.65
CA ILE A 452 20.61 7.38 -8.69
C ILE A 452 20.91 8.86 -8.96
N LEU A 453 21.18 9.65 -7.92
CA LEU A 453 21.48 11.09 -8.03
C LEU A 453 22.90 11.40 -8.57
N SER A 454 23.82 10.44 -8.55
CA SER A 454 25.21 10.63 -9.03
C SER A 454 25.67 9.37 -9.73
N ASN A 455 25.79 9.44 -11.06
CA ASN A 455 26.14 8.32 -11.93
C ASN A 455 27.52 7.66 -11.62
N GLU A 456 28.38 8.34 -10.85
CA GLU A 456 29.62 7.78 -10.29
C GLU A 456 29.63 7.94 -8.76
N VAL A 457 29.56 6.82 -8.03
CA VAL A 457 29.88 6.76 -6.59
C VAL A 457 31.38 6.54 -6.47
N THR A 458 32.09 7.43 -5.77
CA THR A 458 33.56 7.38 -5.73
C THR A 458 34.07 6.35 -4.72
N ASP A 459 35.13 5.60 -5.06
CA ASP A 459 35.76 4.60 -4.17
C ASP A 459 36.18 5.16 -2.81
N THR A 460 36.40 6.47 -2.72
CA THR A 460 36.72 7.19 -1.49
C THR A 460 35.56 7.21 -0.49
N GLU A 461 34.31 7.20 -0.94
CA GLU A 461 33.11 7.22 -0.10
C GLU A 461 32.79 5.85 0.46
N TRP A 462 32.97 4.82 -0.36
CA TRP A 462 32.94 3.43 0.09
C TRP A 462 34.00 3.14 1.14
N ALA A 463 35.22 3.65 0.97
CA ALA A 463 36.29 3.50 1.95
C ALA A 463 35.98 4.22 3.29
N ALA A 464 35.30 5.37 3.26
CA ALA A 464 34.86 6.09 4.46
C ALA A 464 33.71 5.36 5.17
N TYR A 465 32.75 4.82 4.41
CA TYR A 465 31.63 4.02 4.94
C TYR A 465 32.13 2.76 5.65
N LEU A 466 33.05 2.01 5.03
CA LEU A 466 33.67 0.81 5.61
C LEU A 466 34.57 1.12 6.83
N LYS A 467 35.12 2.34 6.92
CA LYS A 467 35.87 2.83 8.09
C LYS A 467 34.99 3.33 9.24
N GLY A 468 33.66 3.40 9.04
CA GLY A 468 32.69 3.70 10.08
C GLY A 468 31.92 5.02 9.94
N ASP A 469 32.15 5.84 8.90
CA ASP A 469 31.31 7.02 8.63
C ASP A 469 30.02 6.57 7.92
N ARG A 470 29.05 6.05 8.68
CA ARG A 470 27.76 5.59 8.14
C ARG A 470 26.89 6.72 7.58
N GLY A 471 27.17 7.97 7.93
CA GLY A 471 26.44 9.14 7.44
C GLY A 471 26.93 9.68 6.10
N ILE A 472 28.01 9.14 5.51
CA ILE A 472 28.66 9.71 4.33
C ILE A 472 27.73 9.81 3.11
N PHE A 473 26.94 8.76 2.86
CA PHE A 473 26.01 8.72 1.74
C PHE A 473 24.80 9.62 1.97
N ALA A 474 24.24 9.64 3.18
CA ALA A 474 23.17 10.57 3.52
C ALA A 474 23.62 12.04 3.36
N ARG A 475 24.83 12.36 3.84
CA ARG A 475 25.44 13.70 3.70
C ARG A 475 25.69 14.07 2.24
N ARG A 476 26.09 13.11 1.40
CA ARG A 476 26.30 13.34 -0.03
C ARG A 476 24.98 13.48 -0.78
N ALA A 477 24.01 12.62 -0.54
CA ALA A 477 22.67 12.75 -1.10
C ALA A 477 22.11 14.14 -0.81
N VAL A 478 22.18 14.61 0.44
CA VAL A 478 21.74 15.99 0.78
C VAL A 478 22.49 17.05 -0.03
N ARG A 479 23.82 16.94 -0.18
CA ARG A 479 24.59 17.90 -0.98
C ARG A 479 24.22 17.86 -2.46
N LEU A 480 23.95 16.68 -3.01
CA LEU A 480 23.50 16.51 -4.38
C LEU A 480 22.10 17.10 -4.57
N LEU A 481 21.21 16.88 -3.59
CA LEU A 481 19.87 17.46 -3.55
C LEU A 481 19.88 18.98 -3.37
N ASP A 482 20.84 19.52 -2.61
CA ASP A 482 21.06 20.98 -2.47
C ASP A 482 21.67 21.59 -3.74
N SER A 483 22.38 20.80 -4.55
CA SER A 483 23.06 21.26 -5.78
C SER A 483 22.23 21.11 -7.06
N GLY A 484 21.32 20.14 -7.10
CA GLY A 484 20.32 20.00 -8.16
C GLY A 484 19.16 20.95 -7.90
N GLU A 485 18.60 21.58 -8.93
CA GLU A 485 17.37 22.34 -8.73
C GLU A 485 16.30 21.37 -8.21
N VAL A 486 15.51 21.76 -7.21
CA VAL A 486 14.39 20.95 -6.67
C VAL A 486 13.52 20.35 -7.78
N ARG A 487 13.46 21.02 -8.93
CA ARG A 487 12.77 20.60 -10.15
C ARG A 487 13.34 19.33 -10.81
N GLU A 488 14.65 19.13 -10.76
CA GLU A 488 15.33 17.95 -11.30
C GLU A 488 15.01 16.70 -10.48
N ILE A 489 14.93 16.85 -9.16
CA ILE A 489 14.50 15.80 -8.22
C ILE A 489 13.03 15.41 -8.48
N LEU A 490 12.18 16.40 -8.76
CA LEU A 490 10.78 16.18 -9.11
C LEU A 490 10.63 15.42 -10.43
N LEU A 491 11.41 15.79 -11.46
CA LEU A 491 11.43 15.10 -12.74
C LEU A 491 11.88 13.64 -12.58
N GLU A 492 12.90 13.39 -11.77
CA GLU A 492 13.38 12.03 -11.51
C GLU A 492 12.38 11.22 -10.67
N TYR A 493 11.67 11.85 -9.73
CA TYR A 493 10.63 11.19 -8.93
C TYR A 493 9.40 10.80 -9.75
N GLU A 494 8.98 11.63 -10.71
CA GLU A 494 7.88 11.31 -11.63
C GLU A 494 8.32 10.30 -12.70
N GLY A 495 9.53 10.46 -13.23
CA GLY A 495 10.08 9.67 -14.34
C GLY A 495 10.62 8.29 -13.97
N SER A 496 11.17 8.11 -12.76
CA SER A 496 11.77 6.86 -12.30
C SER A 496 10.95 6.21 -11.18
N SER A 497 10.39 5.01 -11.45
CA SER A 497 9.68 4.22 -10.44
C SER A 497 10.61 3.75 -9.32
N GLU A 498 11.86 3.43 -9.66
CA GLU A 498 12.89 2.96 -8.73
C GLU A 498 13.27 4.08 -7.73
N PHE A 499 13.53 5.30 -8.23
CA PHE A 499 13.84 6.44 -7.36
C PHE A 499 12.69 6.75 -6.39
N ARG A 500 11.45 6.75 -6.89
CA ARG A 500 10.25 6.97 -6.08
C ARG A 500 10.05 5.91 -5.00
N GLU A 501 10.32 4.63 -5.30
CA GLU A 501 10.27 3.56 -4.31
C GLU A 501 11.31 3.77 -3.21
N HIS A 502 12.56 4.06 -3.58
CA HIS A 502 13.63 4.32 -2.61
C HIS A 502 13.33 5.54 -1.73
N VAL A 503 12.82 6.62 -2.29
CA VAL A 503 12.46 7.82 -1.52
C VAL A 503 11.29 7.55 -0.56
N ASN A 504 10.23 6.88 -1.03
CA ASN A 504 9.07 6.55 -0.17
C ASN A 504 9.46 5.59 0.96
N ARG A 505 10.30 4.60 0.66
CA ARG A 505 10.85 3.67 1.65
C ARG A 505 11.72 4.39 2.68
N TYR A 506 12.55 5.31 2.24
CA TYR A 506 13.40 6.12 3.14
C TYR A 506 12.57 6.93 4.13
N ILE A 507 11.53 7.62 3.64
CA ILE A 507 10.60 8.41 4.47
C ILE A 507 9.89 7.50 5.48
N HIS A 508 9.36 6.37 5.01
CA HIS A 508 8.63 5.43 5.87
C HIS A 508 9.50 4.81 6.97
N ASP A 509 10.70 4.33 6.63
CA ASP A 509 11.63 3.72 7.58
C ASP A 509 12.12 4.74 8.61
N PHE A 510 12.32 6.01 8.19
CA PHE A 510 12.72 7.09 9.08
C PHE A 510 11.60 7.47 10.05
N GLU A 511 10.36 7.60 9.58
CA GLU A 511 9.20 7.89 10.43
C GLU A 511 8.89 6.74 11.40
N THR A 512 9.10 5.50 10.97
CA THR A 512 8.96 4.31 11.82
C THR A 512 10.00 4.32 12.94
N MET A 513 11.26 4.66 12.63
CA MET A 513 12.31 4.83 13.64
C MET A 513 11.99 5.99 14.59
N LEU A 514 11.57 7.14 14.06
CA LEU A 514 11.27 8.33 14.84
C LEU A 514 10.12 8.10 15.81
N ARG A 515 9.04 7.43 15.38
CA ARG A 515 7.91 7.05 16.23
C ARG A 515 8.34 6.09 17.34
N GLY A 516 9.24 5.15 17.02
CA GLY A 516 9.83 4.25 18.01
C GLY A 516 10.64 5.00 19.06
N VAL A 517 11.51 5.92 18.65
CA VAL A 517 12.33 6.73 19.56
C VAL A 517 11.47 7.63 20.45
N LEU A 518 10.43 8.28 19.89
CA LEU A 518 9.52 9.16 20.64
C LEU A 518 8.65 8.42 21.66
N SER A 519 8.50 7.09 21.53
CA SER A 519 7.75 6.26 22.49
C SER A 519 8.51 5.96 23.78
N THR A 520 9.82 6.21 23.81
CA THR A 520 10.70 5.94 24.95
C THR A 520 10.74 7.13 25.92
N ARG A 521 11.03 6.87 27.20
CA ARG A 521 11.03 7.89 28.28
C ARG A 521 11.85 9.15 27.98
N ASP A 522 12.98 9.01 27.27
CA ASP A 522 13.88 10.10 26.87
C ASP A 522 13.77 10.45 25.37
N GLY A 523 12.69 10.04 24.72
CA GLY A 523 12.51 10.04 23.28
C GLY A 523 12.58 11.41 22.61
N SER A 524 12.18 12.47 23.32
CA SER A 524 12.20 13.85 22.79
C SER A 524 13.63 14.35 22.53
N ALA A 525 14.58 14.08 23.44
CA ALA A 525 15.97 14.52 23.29
C ALA A 525 16.71 13.72 22.20
N ILE A 526 16.45 12.40 22.13
CA ILE A 526 17.02 11.52 21.11
C ILE A 526 16.42 11.84 19.73
N GLY A 527 15.13 12.14 19.65
CA GLY A 527 14.44 12.53 18.43
C GLY A 527 15.02 13.81 17.80
N VAL A 528 15.28 14.85 18.59
CA VAL A 528 15.91 16.10 18.11
C VAL A 528 17.33 15.84 17.58
N THR A 529 18.09 14.98 18.26
CA THR A 529 19.44 14.60 17.83
C THR A 529 19.41 13.80 16.53
N LEU A 530 18.42 12.91 16.36
CA LEU A 530 18.21 12.11 15.15
C LEU A 530 17.81 12.98 13.94
N LEU A 531 16.89 13.93 14.13
CA LEU A 531 16.49 14.91 13.10
C LEU A 531 17.66 15.82 12.68
N SER A 532 18.57 16.13 13.60
CA SER A 532 19.75 16.96 13.32
C SER A 532 20.91 16.19 12.68
N SER A 533 20.81 14.85 12.60
CA SER A 533 21.82 13.97 11.99
C SER A 533 21.81 14.03 10.46
N ASP A 534 22.84 13.48 9.82
CA ASP A 534 22.93 13.43 8.35
C ASP A 534 21.79 12.60 7.72
N ILE A 535 21.31 11.57 8.41
CA ILE A 535 20.14 10.75 8.01
C ILE A 535 18.85 11.59 8.14
N GLY A 536 18.71 12.37 9.22
CA GLY A 536 17.56 13.26 9.42
C GLY A 536 17.50 14.42 8.41
N LYS A 537 18.66 14.97 8.02
CA LYS A 537 18.73 16.00 6.98
C LYS A 537 18.30 15.48 5.60
N LEU A 538 18.65 14.24 5.26
CA LEU A 538 18.20 13.61 4.02
C LEU A 538 16.68 13.41 4.03
N TYR A 539 16.11 12.98 5.16
CA TYR A 539 14.65 12.89 5.32
C TYR A 539 13.96 14.23 5.06
N VAL A 540 14.45 15.31 5.69
CA VAL A 540 13.87 16.65 5.52
C VAL A 540 13.96 17.11 4.07
N ALA A 541 15.09 16.90 3.40
CA ALA A 541 15.28 17.29 2.00
C ALA A 541 14.33 16.54 1.05
N LEU A 542 14.19 15.22 1.23
CA LEU A 542 13.31 14.38 0.42
C LEU A 542 11.82 14.66 0.68
N ALA A 543 11.43 14.80 1.95
CA ALA A 543 10.06 15.11 2.34
C ALA A 543 9.63 16.49 1.80
N GLN A 544 10.49 17.50 1.89
CA GLN A 544 10.22 18.82 1.30
C GLN A 544 10.13 18.80 -0.22
N ALA A 545 10.95 17.98 -0.89
CA ALA A 545 10.87 17.81 -2.34
C ALA A 545 9.51 17.20 -2.75
N ILE A 546 9.01 16.18 -2.04
CA ILE A 546 7.73 15.54 -2.35
C ILE A 546 6.52 16.37 -1.88
N GLU A 547 6.58 17.06 -0.75
CA GLU A 547 5.44 17.83 -0.25
C GLU A 547 5.09 19.00 -1.18
N ARG A 548 6.08 19.53 -1.91
CA ARG A 548 5.89 20.50 -3.00
C ARG A 548 5.24 19.92 -4.27
N LEU A 549 4.99 18.61 -4.38
CA LEU A 549 4.15 18.00 -5.42
C LEU A 549 2.65 18.05 -5.09
N ARG A 550 2.30 18.15 -3.79
CA ARG A 550 0.91 18.11 -3.33
C ARG A 550 0.23 19.47 -3.27
N ASN A 551 1.00 20.56 -3.36
CA ASN A 551 0.54 21.95 -3.42
C ASN A 551 0.92 22.55 -4.77
#